data_AF-A0A3P7ZDG1-F1
#
_entry.id   AF-A0A3P7ZDG1-F1
#
_cell.length_a   1.000
_cell.length_b   1.000
_cell.length_c   1.000
_cell.angle_alpha   90.00
_cell.angle_beta   90.00
_cell.angle_gamma   90.00
#
_symmetry.space_group_name_H-M   'P 1'
#
loop_
_entity.id
_entity.type
_entity.pdbx_description
1 polymer ?
#
loop_
_entity_poly.entity_id
_entity_poly.type
_entity_poly.pdbx_seq_one_letter_code
_entity_poly.pdbx_strand_id
1 'polypeptide(L)'
;MPHPDSVDVFKRSELRKVDEEKKFLVDHYLADYFESDSWIHMKNIDLPWSINNNTNSLPEFSSDERHRLITLSTRRLPLQPDNALEEKMIYLGLLDLLFAYIYDYRVREGETMSESGWNIVYHSLPEVVVSFYRRALTYPLVRSWRFCTLIKRDASYLLQHTNTKQWCLKCLLEIREFLIAYPGYHVFAELYLNDYIVWIQTRACESNLHDLGKSLEEFKMKKDFVKLNLKQIEQLGHECLKMEKLQDSLKQMSFCINDIEDEKPKPLQT
;
A
#
# COMPACT_ATOMS: atom_id res chain seq x y z
N MET A 1 18.50 -5.57 -3.39
CA MET A 1 18.89 -6.97 -3.09
C MET A 1 20.36 -7.15 -3.42
N PRO A 2 21.22 -7.65 -2.52
CA PRO A 2 22.54 -8.12 -2.93
C PRO A 2 22.37 -9.39 -3.79
N HIS A 3 22.99 -9.43 -4.97
CA HIS A 3 23.06 -10.58 -5.89
C HIS A 3 21.69 -11.20 -6.30
N PRO A 4 20.87 -10.49 -7.11
CA PRO A 4 19.51 -10.90 -7.45
C PRO A 4 19.43 -12.23 -8.22
N ASP A 5 20.47 -12.63 -8.94
CA ASP A 5 20.46 -13.85 -9.76
C ASP A 5 20.80 -15.13 -8.98
N SER A 6 21.42 -15.00 -7.80
CA SER A 6 21.92 -16.15 -7.02
C SER A 6 21.10 -16.45 -5.76
N VAL A 7 20.23 -15.53 -5.34
CA VAL A 7 19.46 -15.70 -4.10
C VAL A 7 18.18 -16.46 -4.41
N ASP A 8 17.97 -17.56 -3.69
CA ASP A 8 16.73 -18.35 -3.74
C ASP A 8 15.50 -17.53 -3.35
N VAL A 9 14.34 -17.87 -3.95
CA VAL A 9 13.08 -17.14 -3.80
C VAL A 9 12.61 -17.09 -2.33
N PHE A 10 12.73 -18.19 -1.58
CA PHE A 10 12.36 -18.20 -0.16
C PHE A 10 13.30 -17.30 0.64
N LYS A 11 14.61 -17.35 0.31
CA LYS A 11 15.60 -16.50 0.96
C LYS A 11 15.34 -15.01 0.70
N ARG A 12 14.85 -14.63 -0.48
CA ARG A 12 14.44 -13.24 -0.79
C ARG A 12 13.34 -12.74 0.15
N SER A 13 12.33 -13.56 0.41
CA SER A 13 11.22 -13.21 1.31
C SER A 13 11.70 -12.97 2.74
N GLU A 14 12.61 -13.81 3.24
CA GLU A 14 13.19 -13.65 4.57
C GLU A 14 14.09 -12.41 4.68
N LEU A 15 14.97 -12.19 3.69
CA LEU A 15 15.82 -10.99 3.66
C LEU A 15 14.99 -9.70 3.63
N ARG A 16 13.90 -9.69 2.86
CA ARG A 16 12.97 -8.57 2.82
C ARG A 16 12.35 -8.29 4.18
N LYS A 17 11.87 -9.33 4.89
CA LYS A 17 11.28 -9.14 6.24
C LYS A 17 12.29 -8.54 7.20
N VAL A 18 13.53 -9.01 7.19
CA VAL A 18 14.61 -8.45 8.03
C VAL A 18 14.89 -6.99 7.69
N ASP A 19 14.96 -6.65 6.41
CA ASP A 19 15.19 -5.27 5.95
C ASP A 19 14.04 -4.33 6.33
N GLU A 20 12.79 -4.78 6.15
CA GLU A 20 11.60 -4.05 6.58
C GLU A 20 11.58 -3.81 8.09
N GLU A 21 11.89 -4.82 8.90
CA GLU A 21 11.94 -4.68 10.36
C GLU A 21 13.01 -3.68 10.79
N LYS A 22 14.16 -3.67 10.10
CA LYS A 22 15.24 -2.72 10.36
C LYS A 22 14.87 -1.28 9.97
N LYS A 23 14.10 -1.10 8.89
CA LYS A 23 13.73 0.23 8.36
C LYS A 23 12.44 0.78 8.94
N PHE A 24 11.66 -0.04 9.65
CA PHE A 24 10.42 0.40 10.26
C PHE A 24 10.70 1.48 11.32
N LEU A 25 10.10 2.65 11.13
CA LEU A 25 10.25 3.79 12.04
C LEU A 25 9.00 3.95 12.90
N VAL A 26 9.15 3.69 14.19
CA VAL A 26 8.07 3.75 15.19
C VAL A 26 7.45 5.15 15.25
N ASP A 27 8.28 6.19 15.32
CA ASP A 27 7.80 7.57 15.46
C ASP A 27 6.97 8.01 14.25
N HIS A 28 7.39 7.64 13.04
CA HIS A 28 6.65 7.94 11.81
C HIS A 28 5.30 7.20 11.80
N TYR A 29 5.29 5.91 12.14
CA TYR A 29 4.05 5.15 12.27
C TYR A 29 3.09 5.77 13.30
N LEU A 30 3.61 6.20 14.45
CA LEU A 30 2.80 6.83 15.50
C LEU A 30 2.26 8.21 15.07
N ALA A 31 3.05 9.00 14.35
CA ALA A 31 2.59 10.27 13.78
C ALA A 31 1.37 10.04 12.88
N ASP A 32 1.46 9.13 11.91
CA ASP A 32 0.32 8.80 11.03
C ASP A 32 -0.88 8.16 11.73
N TYR A 33 -0.62 7.49 12.86
CA TYR A 33 -1.65 6.86 13.69
C TYR A 33 -2.45 7.89 14.50
N PHE A 34 -1.78 8.88 15.12
CA PHE A 34 -2.41 9.91 15.94
C PHE A 34 -2.90 11.12 15.14
N GLU A 35 -2.20 11.49 14.07
CA GLU A 35 -2.46 12.67 13.26
C GLU A 35 -3.06 12.29 11.91
N SER A 36 -4.17 11.53 11.94
CA SER A 36 -4.79 11.00 10.71
C SER A 36 -5.33 12.09 9.76
N ASP A 37 -5.47 13.32 10.24
CA ASP A 37 -5.90 14.47 9.44
C ASP A 37 -4.88 14.84 8.35
N SER A 38 -3.60 14.50 8.54
CA SER A 38 -2.51 14.75 7.58
C SER A 38 -2.74 14.06 6.22
N TRP A 39 -3.33 12.86 6.22
CA TRP A 39 -3.58 12.06 5.01
C TRP A 39 -5.07 11.82 4.75
N ILE A 40 -5.97 12.50 5.47
CA ILE A 40 -7.42 12.27 5.34
C ILE A 40 -7.96 12.62 3.95
N HIS A 41 -7.36 13.60 3.29
CA HIS A 41 -7.73 14.01 1.94
C HIS A 41 -7.43 12.90 0.91
N MET A 42 -6.30 12.20 1.05
CA MET A 42 -5.91 11.04 0.21
C MET A 42 -6.92 9.89 0.31
N LYS A 43 -7.49 9.68 1.49
CA LYS A 43 -8.57 8.71 1.70
C LYS A 43 -9.85 9.05 0.94
N ASN A 44 -10.12 10.34 0.73
CA ASN A 44 -11.34 10.82 0.10
C ASN A 44 -11.22 10.92 -1.44
N ILE A 45 -10.07 10.59 -2.02
CA ILE A 45 -9.92 10.49 -3.47
C ILE A 45 -10.84 9.39 -4.00
N ASP A 46 -11.67 9.75 -4.97
CA ASP A 46 -12.55 8.81 -5.65
C ASP A 46 -11.76 7.99 -6.67
N LEU A 47 -11.84 6.67 -6.52
CA LEU A 47 -11.27 5.75 -7.49
C LEU A 47 -12.26 5.53 -8.64
N PRO A 48 -11.79 5.53 -9.89
CA PRO A 48 -12.67 5.35 -11.05
C PRO A 48 -13.53 4.08 -11.01
N TRP A 49 -13.02 2.99 -10.43
CA TRP A 49 -13.69 1.68 -10.30
C TRP A 49 -14.39 1.45 -8.94
N SER A 50 -14.54 2.48 -8.10
CA SER A 50 -15.19 2.37 -6.79
C SER A 50 -16.70 2.07 -6.92
N ILE A 51 -17.29 1.41 -5.91
CA ILE A 51 -18.72 1.00 -5.88
C ILE A 51 -19.69 2.18 -6.05
N ASN A 52 -19.29 3.39 -5.66
CA ASN A 52 -20.11 4.59 -5.82
C ASN A 52 -20.18 5.09 -7.27
N ASN A 53 -19.27 4.62 -8.13
CA ASN A 53 -19.27 4.85 -9.57
C ASN A 53 -19.93 3.65 -10.25
N ASN A 54 -20.73 3.93 -11.28
CA ASN A 54 -21.47 2.93 -12.07
C ASN A 54 -20.62 1.66 -12.28
N THR A 55 -21.11 0.50 -11.82
CA THR A 55 -20.40 -0.80 -11.90
C THR A 55 -20.12 -1.25 -13.33
N ASN A 56 -20.61 -0.50 -14.33
CA ASN A 56 -20.32 -0.68 -15.75
C ASN A 56 -19.32 0.37 -16.30
N SER A 57 -18.67 1.16 -15.44
CA SER A 57 -17.67 2.13 -15.85
C SER A 57 -16.49 1.43 -16.53
N LEU A 58 -16.07 1.97 -17.66
CA LEU A 58 -14.97 1.44 -18.46
C LEU A 58 -13.80 2.42 -18.35
N PRO A 59 -12.55 1.94 -18.16
CA PRO A 59 -11.40 2.83 -18.25
C PRO A 59 -11.27 3.41 -19.65
N GLU A 60 -10.91 4.69 -19.71
CA GLU A 60 -10.54 5.32 -20.97
C GLU A 60 -9.06 5.07 -21.27
N PHE A 61 -8.80 4.56 -22.47
CA PHE A 61 -7.45 4.36 -22.98
C PHE A 61 -7.08 5.46 -23.97
N SER A 62 -5.90 6.04 -23.85
CA SER A 62 -5.33 6.97 -24.82
C SER A 62 -4.99 6.27 -26.15
N SER A 63 -4.70 7.05 -27.19
CA SER A 63 -4.18 6.51 -28.46
C SER A 63 -2.91 5.66 -28.24
N ASP A 64 -2.03 6.15 -27.37
CA ASP A 64 -0.72 5.56 -27.11
C ASP A 64 -0.84 4.27 -26.30
N GLU A 65 -1.75 4.25 -25.33
CA GLU A 65 -2.11 3.04 -24.57
C GLU A 65 -2.70 1.97 -25.49
N ARG A 66 -3.64 2.32 -26.36
CA ARG A 66 -4.22 1.38 -27.34
C ARG A 66 -3.15 0.83 -28.28
N HIS A 67 -2.29 1.70 -28.82
CA HIS A 67 -1.18 1.28 -29.68
C HIS A 67 -0.20 0.36 -28.94
N ARG A 68 0.08 0.65 -27.66
CA ARG A 68 0.93 -0.19 -26.82
C ARG A 68 0.33 -1.57 -26.59
N LEU A 69 -0.96 -1.65 -26.28
CA LEU A 69 -1.68 -2.92 -26.11
C LEU A 69 -1.65 -3.77 -27.39
N ILE A 70 -1.81 -3.14 -28.56
CA ILE A 70 -1.70 -3.83 -29.86
C ILE A 70 -0.28 -4.33 -30.08
N THR A 71 0.73 -3.47 -29.86
CA THR A 71 2.14 -3.83 -30.04
C THR A 71 2.53 -5.01 -29.15
N LEU A 72 2.15 -4.96 -27.87
CA LEU A 72 2.45 -5.99 -26.89
C LEU A 72 1.71 -7.30 -27.17
N SER A 73 0.55 -7.28 -27.82
CA SER A 73 -0.20 -8.51 -28.13
C SER A 73 0.58 -9.52 -28.99
N THR A 74 1.61 -9.07 -29.70
CA THR A 74 2.51 -9.92 -30.51
C THR A 74 3.59 -10.62 -29.68
N ARG A 75 3.80 -10.20 -28.43
CA ARG A 75 4.83 -10.74 -27.54
C ARG A 75 4.44 -12.15 -27.12
N ARG A 76 5.39 -13.07 -27.24
CA ARG A 76 5.19 -14.47 -26.81
C ARG A 76 5.38 -14.56 -25.30
N LEU A 77 4.32 -14.97 -24.62
CA LEU A 77 4.39 -15.34 -23.22
C LEU A 77 5.10 -16.69 -23.05
N PRO A 78 5.73 -16.94 -21.89
CA PRO A 78 6.20 -18.28 -21.49
C PRO A 78 5.09 -19.34 -21.59
N LEU A 79 5.45 -20.61 -21.49
CA LEU A 79 4.45 -21.68 -21.39
C LEU A 79 3.57 -21.45 -20.17
N GLN A 80 2.29 -21.82 -20.28
CA GLN A 80 1.38 -21.73 -19.15
C GLN A 80 1.84 -22.72 -18.07
N PRO A 81 1.72 -22.36 -16.78
CA PRO A 81 2.10 -23.28 -15.72
C PRO A 81 1.30 -24.58 -15.79
N ASP A 82 1.98 -25.71 -15.56
CA ASP A 82 1.35 -27.03 -15.55
C ASP A 82 0.64 -27.31 -14.22
N ASN A 83 0.91 -26.51 -13.17
CA ASN A 83 0.32 -26.67 -11.85
C ASN A 83 -0.46 -25.44 -11.39
N ALA A 84 -1.55 -25.71 -10.65
CA ALA A 84 -2.46 -24.69 -10.16
C ALA A 84 -1.81 -23.72 -9.14
N LEU A 85 -0.73 -24.14 -8.48
CA LEU A 85 -0.02 -23.30 -7.53
C LEU A 85 0.72 -22.15 -8.25
N GLU A 86 1.44 -22.46 -9.32
CA GLU A 86 2.13 -21.48 -10.15
C GLU A 86 1.15 -20.55 -10.86
N GLU A 87 0.02 -21.07 -11.35
CA GLU A 87 -1.04 -20.22 -11.90
C GLU A 87 -1.54 -19.22 -10.84
N LYS A 88 -1.83 -19.70 -9.63
CA LYS A 88 -2.22 -18.85 -8.50
C LYS A 88 -1.15 -17.80 -8.17
N MET A 89 0.13 -18.15 -8.24
CA MET A 89 1.24 -17.21 -7.99
C MET A 89 1.22 -16.03 -8.97
N ILE A 90 0.82 -16.24 -10.23
CA ILE A 90 0.67 -15.16 -11.21
C ILE A 90 -0.41 -14.17 -10.76
N TYR A 91 -1.59 -14.67 -10.36
CA TYR A 91 -2.68 -13.85 -9.83
C TYR A 91 -2.28 -13.08 -8.56
N LEU A 92 -1.50 -13.69 -7.67
CA LEU A 92 -1.01 -13.02 -6.46
C LEU A 92 0.04 -11.94 -6.76
N GLY A 93 0.88 -12.15 -7.79
CA GLY A 93 1.81 -11.12 -8.28
C GLY A 93 1.09 -9.93 -8.92
N LEU A 94 -0.02 -10.16 -9.63
CA LEU A 94 -0.90 -9.08 -10.10
C LEU A 94 -1.44 -8.28 -8.93
N LEU A 95 -1.90 -8.95 -7.86
CA LEU A 95 -2.46 -8.28 -6.70
C LEU A 95 -1.42 -7.38 -6.00
N ASP A 96 -0.15 -7.78 -5.91
CA ASP A 96 0.92 -6.92 -5.37
C ASP A 96 1.13 -5.66 -6.20
N LEU A 97 1.12 -5.79 -7.55
CA LEU A 97 1.19 -4.64 -8.46
C LEU A 97 0.01 -3.69 -8.28
N LEU A 98 -1.21 -4.24 -8.16
CA LEU A 98 -2.41 -3.45 -7.95
C LEU A 98 -2.36 -2.74 -6.59
N PHE A 99 -1.91 -3.40 -5.52
CA PHE A 99 -1.73 -2.72 -4.24
C PHE A 99 -0.77 -1.54 -4.32
N ALA A 100 0.38 -1.73 -4.98
CA ALA A 100 1.34 -0.65 -5.17
C ALA A 100 0.74 0.52 -5.95
N TYR A 101 0.06 0.23 -7.07
CA TYR A 101 -0.58 1.25 -7.90
C TYR A 101 -1.69 1.99 -7.17
N ILE A 102 -2.59 1.29 -6.46
CA ILE A 102 -3.72 1.91 -5.78
C ILE A 102 -3.24 2.75 -4.60
N TYR A 103 -2.22 2.29 -3.89
CA TYR A 103 -1.56 3.08 -2.86
C TYR A 103 -1.01 4.38 -3.45
N ASP A 104 -0.22 4.29 -4.52
CA ASP A 104 0.35 5.44 -5.22
C ASP A 104 -0.74 6.40 -5.69
N TYR A 105 -1.78 5.89 -6.37
CA TYR A 105 -2.91 6.68 -6.87
C TYR A 105 -3.57 7.52 -5.78
N ARG A 106 -3.73 6.98 -4.57
CA ARG A 106 -4.30 7.72 -3.44
C ARG A 106 -3.37 8.76 -2.85
N VAL A 107 -2.06 8.53 -2.90
CA VAL A 107 -1.07 9.41 -2.28
C VAL A 107 -0.60 10.50 -3.25
N ARG A 108 -0.78 10.34 -4.57
CA ARG A 108 -0.19 11.21 -5.62
C ARG A 108 -0.26 12.71 -5.33
N GLU A 109 0.85 13.19 -4.76
CA GLU A 109 1.51 14.50 -4.90
C GLU A 109 2.95 14.30 -5.44
N GLY A 110 3.15 13.37 -6.38
CA GLY A 110 4.39 13.27 -7.16
C GLY A 110 5.49 12.34 -6.64
N GLU A 111 5.26 11.53 -5.60
CA GLU A 111 6.21 10.49 -5.20
C GLU A 111 5.84 9.13 -5.77
N THR A 112 6.56 8.69 -6.80
CA THR A 112 6.48 7.32 -7.30
C THR A 112 7.05 6.36 -6.25
N MET A 113 6.28 5.33 -5.87
CA MET A 113 6.81 4.23 -5.05
C MET A 113 8.00 3.55 -5.76
N SER A 114 9.22 3.86 -5.31
CA SER A 114 10.50 3.39 -5.88
C SER A 114 10.81 1.91 -5.63
N GLU A 115 9.90 1.18 -4.98
CA GLU A 115 10.14 -0.18 -4.48
C GLU A 115 9.27 -1.27 -5.13
N SER A 116 8.75 -1.07 -6.34
CA SER A 116 8.11 -2.13 -7.14
C SER A 116 9.12 -3.13 -7.74
N GLY A 117 10.43 -2.87 -7.64
CA GLY A 117 11.49 -3.71 -8.21
C GLY A 117 11.73 -5.06 -7.50
N TRP A 118 11.05 -5.33 -6.39
CA TRP A 118 11.13 -6.64 -5.75
C TRP A 118 10.11 -7.57 -6.39
N ASN A 119 10.53 -8.35 -7.39
CA ASN A 119 9.79 -9.51 -7.85
C ASN A 119 9.70 -10.53 -6.70
N ILE A 120 8.67 -10.39 -5.86
CA ILE A 120 8.39 -11.28 -4.75
C ILE A 120 7.33 -12.26 -5.23
N VAL A 121 7.67 -13.53 -5.14
CA VAL A 121 6.76 -14.61 -5.47
C VAL A 121 5.96 -14.96 -4.22
N TYR A 122 4.63 -15.01 -4.35
CA TYR A 122 3.71 -15.27 -3.25
C TYR A 122 2.91 -16.55 -3.50
N HIS A 123 2.82 -17.42 -2.50
CA HIS A 123 2.15 -18.73 -2.63
C HIS A 123 0.70 -18.69 -2.09
N SER A 124 0.39 -17.66 -1.31
CA SER A 124 -0.90 -17.51 -0.65
C SER A 124 -1.36 -16.06 -0.56
N LEU A 125 -2.69 -15.86 -0.50
CA LEU A 125 -3.30 -14.56 -0.29
C LEU A 125 -2.82 -13.88 1.01
N PRO A 126 -2.72 -14.58 2.16
CA PRO A 126 -2.16 -13.98 3.36
C PRO A 126 -0.72 -13.48 3.17
N GLU A 127 0.14 -14.19 2.43
CA GLU A 127 1.52 -13.76 2.19
C GLU A 127 1.60 -12.42 1.47
N VAL A 128 0.85 -12.24 0.36
CA VAL A 128 0.87 -10.99 -0.40
C VAL A 128 0.27 -9.83 0.40
N VAL A 129 -0.84 -10.06 1.13
CA VAL A 129 -1.46 -9.01 1.94
C VAL A 129 -0.55 -8.60 3.11
N VAL A 130 0.06 -9.57 3.80
CA VAL A 130 1.02 -9.28 4.89
C VAL A 130 2.25 -8.54 4.35
N SER A 131 2.77 -8.97 3.20
CA SER A 131 3.89 -8.32 2.52
C SER A 131 3.59 -6.87 2.19
N PHE A 132 2.44 -6.61 1.56
CA PHE A 132 1.97 -5.26 1.26
C PHE A 132 1.87 -4.39 2.52
N TYR A 133 1.19 -4.86 3.58
CA TYR A 133 1.06 -4.09 4.81
C TYR A 133 2.41 -3.79 5.46
N ARG A 134 3.34 -4.76 5.50
CA ARG A 134 4.69 -4.51 6.04
C ARG A 134 5.41 -3.41 5.26
N ARG A 135 5.38 -3.46 3.93
CA ARG A 135 6.02 -2.45 3.06
C ARG A 135 5.36 -1.08 3.21
N ALA A 136 4.03 -1.02 3.16
CA ALA A 136 3.26 0.22 3.24
C ALA A 136 3.36 0.91 4.61
N LEU A 137 3.67 0.17 5.68
CA LEU A 137 3.92 0.73 7.01
C LEU A 137 5.39 1.11 7.25
N THR A 138 6.29 0.77 6.32
CA THR A 138 7.74 0.94 6.49
C THR A 138 8.31 2.04 5.60
N TYR A 139 7.92 2.05 4.32
CA TYR A 139 8.59 2.85 3.30
C TYR A 139 7.91 4.16 2.95
N PRO A 140 6.63 4.16 2.53
CA PRO A 140 6.05 5.32 1.87
C PRO A 140 5.71 6.45 2.86
N LEU A 141 5.20 7.54 2.31
CA LEU A 141 4.79 8.75 3.03
C LEU A 141 3.71 8.47 4.09
N VAL A 142 2.68 7.66 3.78
CA VAL A 142 1.57 7.40 4.71
C VAL A 142 1.67 5.98 5.29
N ARG A 143 2.15 5.87 6.53
CA ARG A 143 2.41 4.61 7.24
C ARG A 143 1.28 4.27 8.19
N SER A 144 0.07 4.24 7.67
CA SER A 144 -1.15 4.04 8.45
C SER A 144 -1.79 2.68 8.21
N TRP A 145 -2.11 1.95 9.30
CA TRP A 145 -2.87 0.69 9.24
C TRP A 145 -4.25 0.87 8.59
N ARG A 146 -4.91 2.00 8.90
CA ARG A 146 -6.23 2.35 8.35
C ARG A 146 -6.13 2.61 6.86
N PHE A 147 -5.05 3.26 6.42
CA PHE A 147 -4.79 3.51 5.00
C PHE A 147 -4.51 2.21 4.24
N CYS A 148 -3.68 1.31 4.79
CA CYS A 148 -3.47 -0.03 4.20
C CYS A 148 -4.78 -0.82 4.03
N THR A 149 -5.69 -0.69 5.02
CA THR A 149 -7.01 -1.34 4.97
C THR A 149 -7.93 -0.75 3.90
N LEU A 150 -7.82 0.55 3.65
CA LEU A 150 -8.48 1.22 2.54
C LEU A 150 -7.98 0.67 1.20
N ILE A 151 -6.66 0.62 0.97
CA ILE A 151 -6.07 0.09 -0.27
C ILE A 151 -6.49 -1.36 -0.52
N LYS A 152 -6.50 -2.20 0.52
CA LYS A 152 -6.99 -3.58 0.42
C LYS A 152 -8.42 -3.65 -0.10
N ARG A 153 -9.30 -2.81 0.44
CA ARG A 153 -10.71 -2.74 0.04
C ARG A 153 -10.85 -2.28 -1.41
N ASP A 154 -10.09 -1.26 -1.80
CA ASP A 154 -10.15 -0.72 -3.15
C ASP A 154 -9.65 -1.69 -4.22
N ALA A 155 -8.63 -2.48 -3.91
CA ALA A 155 -8.15 -3.56 -4.78
C ALA A 155 -9.21 -4.67 -4.91
N SER A 156 -9.92 -4.99 -3.83
CA SER A 156 -11.04 -5.93 -3.88
C SER A 156 -12.13 -5.42 -4.82
N TYR A 157 -12.49 -4.14 -4.75
CA TYR A 157 -13.49 -3.54 -5.64
C TYR A 157 -13.07 -3.55 -7.11
N LEU A 158 -11.79 -3.29 -7.41
CA LEU A 158 -11.26 -3.40 -8.77
C LEU A 158 -11.40 -4.83 -9.31
N LEU A 159 -11.00 -5.82 -8.50
CA LEU A 159 -11.01 -7.23 -8.89
C LEU A 159 -12.43 -7.77 -9.09
N GLN A 160 -13.40 -7.25 -8.35
CA GLN A 160 -14.82 -7.62 -8.46
C GLN A 160 -15.62 -6.78 -9.48
N HIS A 161 -14.98 -5.80 -10.14
CA HIS A 161 -15.64 -4.93 -11.11
C HIS A 161 -15.96 -5.68 -12.41
N THR A 162 -17.10 -5.40 -13.06
CA THR A 162 -17.49 -6.06 -14.33
C THR A 162 -16.40 -5.97 -15.41
N ASN A 163 -15.82 -4.78 -15.58
CA ASN A 163 -14.67 -4.52 -16.47
C ASN A 163 -13.29 -4.75 -15.81
N THR A 164 -13.15 -5.74 -14.92
CA THR A 164 -11.92 -5.94 -14.11
C THR A 164 -10.65 -6.08 -14.97
N LYS A 165 -10.72 -6.78 -16.10
CA LYS A 165 -9.56 -6.97 -16.98
C LYS A 165 -9.08 -5.64 -17.57
N GLN A 166 -10.00 -4.80 -18.02
CA GLN A 166 -9.70 -3.48 -18.58
C GLN A 166 -9.12 -2.56 -17.50
N TRP A 167 -9.68 -2.56 -16.29
CA TRP A 167 -9.13 -1.79 -15.17
C TRP A 167 -7.73 -2.27 -14.78
N CYS A 168 -7.49 -3.58 -14.72
CA CYS A 168 -6.15 -4.13 -14.53
C CYS A 168 -5.18 -3.64 -15.61
N LEU A 169 -5.57 -3.68 -16.90
CA LEU A 169 -4.74 -3.19 -18.00
C LEU A 169 -4.41 -1.71 -17.85
N LYS A 170 -5.39 -0.87 -17.47
CA LYS A 170 -5.18 0.56 -17.24
C LYS A 170 -4.14 0.79 -16.14
N CYS A 171 -4.28 0.11 -15.00
CA CYS A 171 -3.31 0.18 -13.90
C CYS A 171 -1.91 -0.23 -14.37
N LEU A 172 -1.79 -1.37 -15.06
CA LEU A 172 -0.51 -1.89 -15.53
C LEU A 172 0.17 -0.97 -16.56
N LEU A 173 -0.60 -0.31 -17.43
CA LEU A 173 -0.07 0.66 -18.38
C LEU A 173 0.44 1.93 -17.69
N GLU A 174 -0.26 2.44 -16.69
CA GLU A 174 0.21 3.58 -15.88
C GLU A 174 1.47 3.21 -15.08
N ILE A 175 1.52 2.04 -14.43
CA ILE A 175 2.74 1.55 -13.78
C ILE A 175 3.90 1.50 -14.79
N ARG A 176 3.64 1.03 -16.01
CA ARG A 176 4.65 0.93 -17.07
C ARG A 176 5.18 2.30 -17.46
N GLU A 177 4.31 3.31 -17.55
CA GLU A 177 4.70 4.68 -17.84
C GLU A 177 5.67 5.21 -16.77
N PHE A 178 5.35 5.03 -15.49
CA PHE A 178 6.23 5.45 -14.38
C PHE A 178 7.59 4.73 -14.42
N LEU A 179 7.60 3.42 -14.64
CA LEU A 179 8.85 2.64 -14.71
C LEU A 179 9.75 3.07 -15.87
N ILE A 180 9.18 3.49 -17.00
CA ILE A 180 9.95 3.96 -18.16
C ILE A 180 10.45 5.37 -17.95
N ALA A 181 9.65 6.23 -17.32
CA ALA A 181 10.04 7.60 -17.02
C ALA A 181 11.21 7.66 -16.02
N TYR A 182 11.30 6.69 -15.10
CA TYR A 182 12.36 6.65 -14.08
C TYR A 182 13.65 5.98 -14.59
N PRO A 183 14.81 6.67 -14.58
CA PRO A 183 16.07 6.12 -15.07
C PRO A 183 16.44 4.77 -14.43
N GLY A 184 16.74 3.77 -15.25
CA GLY A 184 17.13 2.43 -14.80
C GLY A 184 15.99 1.47 -14.47
N TYR A 185 14.74 1.93 -14.44
CA TYR A 185 13.58 1.08 -14.06
C TYR A 185 12.83 0.46 -15.24
N HIS A 186 13.11 0.89 -16.47
CA HIS A 186 12.55 0.32 -17.70
C HIS A 186 12.75 -1.21 -17.80
N VAL A 187 13.81 -1.74 -17.20
CA VAL A 187 14.09 -3.18 -17.13
C VAL A 187 12.96 -3.97 -16.47
N PHE A 188 12.28 -3.41 -15.45
CA PHE A 188 11.14 -4.08 -14.81
C PHE A 188 9.93 -4.14 -15.75
N ALA A 189 9.76 -3.13 -16.60
CA ALA A 189 8.74 -3.17 -17.62
C ALA A 189 9.02 -4.27 -18.65
N GLU A 190 10.28 -4.40 -19.08
CA GLU A 190 10.70 -5.37 -20.09
C GLU A 190 10.72 -6.81 -19.60
N LEU A 191 11.20 -7.06 -18.38
CA LEU A 191 11.37 -8.41 -17.83
C LEU A 191 10.10 -8.99 -17.22
N TYR A 192 9.15 -8.15 -16.80
CA TYR A 192 8.04 -8.60 -15.95
C TYR A 192 6.70 -7.97 -16.32
N LEU A 193 6.61 -6.64 -16.34
CA LEU A 193 5.30 -5.97 -16.44
C LEU A 193 4.62 -6.19 -17.81
N ASN A 194 5.40 -6.18 -18.90
CA ASN A 194 4.87 -6.43 -20.25
C ASN A 194 4.24 -7.83 -20.35
N ASP A 195 4.77 -8.83 -19.66
CA ASP A 195 4.20 -10.18 -19.66
C ASP A 195 2.86 -10.20 -18.90
N TYR A 196 2.73 -9.45 -17.80
CA TYR A 196 1.45 -9.29 -17.11
C TYR A 196 0.39 -8.62 -17.98
N ILE A 197 0.75 -7.57 -18.74
CA ILE A 197 -0.17 -6.88 -19.65
C ILE A 197 -0.71 -7.89 -20.68
N VAL A 198 0.17 -8.64 -21.34
CA VAL A 198 -0.23 -9.62 -22.37
C VAL A 198 -0.98 -10.79 -21.74
N TRP A 199 -0.61 -11.22 -20.54
CA TRP A 199 -1.29 -12.29 -19.80
C TRP A 199 -2.73 -11.89 -19.46
N ILE A 200 -2.97 -10.66 -19.00
CA ILE A 200 -4.34 -10.15 -18.81
C ILE A 200 -5.10 -10.14 -20.13
N GLN A 201 -4.49 -9.68 -21.23
CA GLN A 201 -5.15 -9.63 -22.55
C GLN A 201 -5.57 -11.03 -23.05
N THR A 202 -4.78 -12.07 -22.79
CA THR A 202 -4.89 -13.35 -23.52
C THR A 202 -5.24 -14.56 -22.68
N ARG A 203 -4.77 -14.66 -21.43
CA ARG A 203 -4.83 -15.89 -20.62
C ARG A 203 -5.57 -15.74 -19.30
N ALA A 204 -5.59 -14.55 -18.71
CA ALA A 204 -6.25 -14.34 -17.42
C ALA A 204 -7.76 -14.60 -17.53
N CYS A 205 -8.23 -15.53 -16.70
CA CYS A 205 -9.64 -15.81 -16.51
C CYS A 205 -10.28 -14.78 -15.59
N GLU A 206 -11.42 -14.24 -16.02
CA GLU A 206 -12.15 -13.20 -15.28
C GLU A 206 -12.75 -13.73 -13.97
N SER A 207 -13.30 -14.95 -13.97
CA SER A 207 -13.86 -15.56 -12.75
C SER A 207 -12.80 -15.69 -11.65
N ASN A 208 -11.57 -16.05 -12.01
CA ASN A 208 -10.46 -16.14 -11.05
C ASN A 208 -10.08 -14.77 -10.47
N LEU A 209 -10.19 -13.68 -11.24
CA LEU A 209 -9.98 -12.31 -10.74
C LEU A 209 -11.09 -11.95 -9.74
N HIS A 210 -12.35 -12.22 -10.08
CA HIS A 210 -13.49 -11.99 -9.19
C HIS A 210 -13.38 -12.79 -7.89
N ASP A 211 -13.01 -14.07 -7.98
CA ASP A 211 -12.86 -14.94 -6.80
C ASP A 211 -11.68 -14.53 -5.92
N LEU A 212 -10.59 -14.02 -6.52
CA LEU A 212 -9.51 -13.38 -5.79
C LEU A 212 -10.00 -12.12 -5.06
N GLY A 213 -10.81 -11.29 -5.73
CA GLY A 213 -11.42 -10.10 -5.14
C GLY A 213 -12.30 -10.43 -3.93
N LYS A 214 -13.20 -11.41 -4.05
CA LYS A 214 -14.04 -11.90 -2.93
C LYS A 214 -13.20 -12.43 -1.79
N SER A 215 -12.22 -13.28 -2.09
CA SER A 215 -11.30 -13.84 -1.10
C SER A 215 -10.54 -12.72 -0.36
N LEU A 216 -10.14 -11.69 -1.10
CA LEU A 216 -9.47 -10.52 -0.54
C LEU A 216 -10.40 -9.71 0.36
N GLU A 217 -11.67 -9.54 0.01
CA GLU A 217 -12.67 -8.89 0.86
C GLU A 217 -12.86 -9.63 2.18
N GLU A 218 -13.07 -10.94 2.11
CA GLU A 218 -13.31 -11.82 3.26
C GLU A 218 -12.11 -11.95 4.20
N PHE A 219 -10.88 -11.80 3.67
CA PHE A 219 -9.67 -11.93 4.46
C PHE A 219 -9.56 -10.85 5.56
N LYS A 220 -9.68 -11.28 6.82
CA LYS A 220 -9.57 -10.43 8.01
C LYS A 220 -8.11 -10.25 8.43
N MET A 221 -7.50 -9.17 7.97
CA MET A 221 -6.12 -8.81 8.31
C MET A 221 -5.98 -8.42 9.79
N LYS A 222 -4.91 -8.89 10.46
CA LYS A 222 -4.62 -8.62 11.88
C LYS A 222 -3.24 -7.99 12.04
N LYS A 223 -3.10 -7.05 12.97
CA LYS A 223 -1.81 -6.38 13.29
C LYS A 223 -0.70 -7.35 13.69
N ASP A 224 -1.05 -8.48 14.31
CA ASP A 224 -0.05 -9.48 14.72
C ASP A 224 0.61 -10.16 13.50
N PHE A 225 -0.07 -10.22 12.35
CA PHE A 225 0.45 -10.89 11.16
C PHE A 225 1.64 -10.15 10.55
N VAL A 226 1.71 -8.83 10.71
CA VAL A 226 2.86 -8.07 10.21
C VAL A 226 4.08 -8.20 11.10
N LYS A 227 3.98 -8.72 12.33
CA LYS A 227 5.13 -8.90 13.25
C LYS A 227 5.99 -7.63 13.43
N LEU A 228 5.34 -6.47 13.54
CA LEU A 228 5.98 -5.17 13.83
C LEU A 228 5.59 -4.62 15.21
N ASN A 229 5.01 -5.47 16.07
CA ASN A 229 4.56 -5.11 17.43
C ASN A 229 3.62 -3.89 17.52
N LEU A 230 2.85 -3.63 16.45
CA LEU A 230 2.02 -2.42 16.33
C LEU A 230 1.07 -2.19 17.51
N LYS A 231 0.46 -3.25 18.07
CA LYS A 231 -0.44 -3.13 19.22
C LYS A 231 0.26 -2.56 20.45
N GLN A 232 1.47 -3.04 20.73
CA GLN A 232 2.26 -2.57 21.87
C GLN A 232 2.72 -1.13 21.63
N ILE A 233 3.18 -0.83 20.42
CA ILE A 233 3.59 0.53 20.02
C ILE A 233 2.45 1.52 20.20
N GLU A 234 1.26 1.20 19.70
CA GLU A 234 0.08 2.06 19.84
C GLU A 234 -0.33 2.26 21.30
N GLN A 235 -0.31 1.19 22.10
CA GLN A 235 -0.61 1.29 23.53
C GLN A 235 0.36 2.23 24.24
N LEU A 236 1.66 2.06 24.03
CA LEU A 236 2.69 2.93 24.60
C LEU A 236 2.52 4.38 24.13
N GLY A 237 2.20 4.59 22.85
CA GLY A 237 1.90 5.92 22.32
C GLY A 237 0.73 6.60 23.04
N HIS A 238 -0.36 5.87 23.30
CA HIS A 238 -1.50 6.41 24.06
C HIS A 238 -1.13 6.75 25.51
N GLU A 239 -0.30 5.91 26.15
CA GLU A 239 0.20 6.14 27.51
C GLU A 239 1.07 7.42 27.56
N CYS A 240 1.99 7.61 26.61
CA CYS A 240 2.80 8.82 26.49
C CYS A 240 1.95 10.09 26.32
N LEU A 241 1.00 10.10 25.38
CA LEU A 241 0.11 11.25 25.17
C LEU A 241 -0.73 11.58 26.41
N LYS A 242 -1.16 10.56 27.16
CA LYS A 242 -1.88 10.77 28.42
C LYS A 242 -0.98 11.42 29.47
N MET A 243 0.27 10.98 29.56
CA MET A 243 1.24 11.56 30.49
C MET A 243 1.58 13.01 30.16
N GLU A 244 1.76 13.34 28.87
CA GLU A 244 1.99 14.71 28.40
C GLU A 244 0.82 15.63 28.78
N LYS A 245 -0.42 15.22 28.52
CA LYS A 245 -1.62 15.99 28.88
C LYS A 245 -1.75 16.22 30.38
N LEU A 246 -1.42 15.22 31.20
CA LEU A 246 -1.40 15.35 32.65
C LEU A 246 -0.33 16.33 33.11
N GLN A 247 0.87 16.26 32.53
CA GLN A 247 1.97 17.16 32.85
C GLN A 247 1.67 18.60 32.45
N ASP A 248 1.03 18.82 31.30
CA ASP A 248 0.62 20.15 30.86
C ASP A 248 -0.49 20.72 31.73
N SER A 249 -1.45 19.89 32.17
CA SER A 249 -2.49 20.29 33.13
C SER A 249 -1.90 20.68 34.49
N LEU A 250 -0.89 19.93 34.98
CA LEU A 250 -0.17 20.25 36.21
C LEU A 250 0.62 21.55 36.09
N LYS A 251 1.29 21.79 34.95
CA LYS A 251 1.99 23.06 34.68
C LYS A 251 1.02 24.25 34.68
N GLN A 252 -0.12 24.13 33.99
CA GLN A 252 -1.14 25.17 33.97
C GLN A 252 -1.67 25.48 35.38
N MET A 253 -1.93 24.45 36.19
CA MET A 253 -2.38 24.62 37.57
C MET A 253 -1.31 25.30 38.45
N SER A 254 -0.03 24.97 38.27
CA SER A 254 1.07 25.63 38.99
C SER A 254 1.26 27.11 38.60
N PHE A 255 1.02 27.45 37.34
CA PHE A 255 1.08 28.84 36.87
C PHE A 255 -0.05 29.67 37.48
N CYS A 256 -1.28 29.14 37.50
CA CYS A 256 -2.42 29.80 38.13
C CYS A 256 -2.26 29.99 39.65
N ILE A 257 -1.56 29.11 40.35
CA ILE A 257 -1.28 29.28 41.80
C ILE A 257 -0.30 30.43 42.04
N ASN A 258 0.75 30.55 41.20
CA ASN A 258 1.73 31.62 41.33
C ASN A 258 1.13 33.00 41.01
N ASP A 259 0.23 33.09 40.02
CA ASP A 259 -0.47 34.34 39.69
C ASP A 259 -1.40 34.82 40.83
N ILE A 260 -1.97 33.90 41.63
CA ILE A 260 -2.81 34.24 42.79
C ILE A 260 -1.96 34.74 43.97
N GLU A 261 -0.71 34.29 44.12
CA GLU A 261 0.16 34.75 45.20
C GLU A 261 0.72 36.17 44.99
N ASP A 262 0.86 36.62 43.74
CA ASP A 262 1.30 37.98 43.39
C ASP A 262 0.21 39.06 43.51
N GLU A 263 -1.07 38.67 43.68
CA GLU A 263 -2.20 39.61 43.93
C GLU A 263 -2.48 39.86 45.43
N LYS A 264 -1.57 39.50 46.34
CA LYS A 264 -1.75 39.84 47.77
C LYS A 264 -1.69 41.37 47.96
N PRO A 265 -2.71 42.00 48.60
CA PRO A 265 -2.77 43.45 48.74
C PRO A 265 -1.60 43.96 49.60
N LYS A 266 -0.92 45.00 49.10
CA LYS A 266 0.15 45.69 49.86
C LYS A 266 -0.40 46.18 51.20
N PRO A 267 0.30 45.94 52.32
CA PRO A 267 -0.18 46.37 53.63
C PRO A 267 -0.28 47.90 53.68
N LEU A 268 -1.43 48.39 54.15
CA LEU A 268 -1.70 49.80 54.41
C LEU A 268 -0.64 50.36 55.37
N GLN A 269 0.19 51.28 54.89
CA GLN A 269 1.08 52.07 55.74
C GLN A 269 0.22 53.01 56.58
N THR A 270 0.39 52.90 57.90
CA THR A 270 -0.20 53.79 58.92
C THR A 270 0.68 54.99 59.16
#